data_AF-A0A931R4F4-F1
#
_entry.id   AF-A0A931R4F4-F1
#
_cell.length_a   1.000
_cell.length_b   1.000
_cell.length_c   1.000
_cell.angle_alpha   90.00
_cell.angle_beta   90.00
_cell.angle_gamma   90.00
#
_symmetry.space_group_name_H-M   'P 1'
#
loop_
_entity.id
_entity.type
_entity.pdbx_description
1 polymer ?
#
loop_
_entity_poly.entity_id
_entity_poly.type
_entity_poly.pdbx_seq_one_letter_code
_entity_poly.pdbx_strand_id
1 'polypeptide(L)'
;MLRPFERTKWISSIKLVEIKSPGNVNRDVVGYIHGSDGNSPNLLITGKADAATTTYREIERLKPEVRESLKVIAKTASVPRQIIAVRKGLDPNLLKALKEVLLNMDKDPEAQGVLKRQQNTTKIDAIPPGSLEQFKYIERYVFSSLGKEVDSW
;
A
#
# COMPACT_ATOMS: atom_id res chain seq x y z
N MET A 1 -4.17 -21.79 -15.06
CA MET A 1 -3.69 -20.81 -16.05
C MET A 1 -4.82 -19.80 -16.27
N LEU A 2 -4.76 -18.63 -15.62
CA LEU A 2 -5.77 -17.57 -15.77
C LEU A 2 -5.30 -16.60 -16.86
N ARG A 3 -6.18 -16.28 -17.81
CA ARG A 3 -5.89 -15.42 -18.96
C ARG A 3 -5.54 -13.98 -18.49
N PRO A 4 -4.61 -13.28 -19.17
CA PRO A 4 -4.33 -11.88 -18.87
C PRO A 4 -5.59 -11.04 -19.08
N PHE A 5 -5.98 -10.28 -18.06
CA PHE A 5 -7.04 -9.28 -18.15
C PHE A 5 -6.56 -8.18 -19.11
N GLU A 6 -7.20 -8.03 -20.27
CA GLU A 6 -6.94 -6.97 -21.24
C GLU A 6 -7.29 -5.59 -20.63
N ARG A 7 -6.35 -5.04 -19.87
CA ARG A 7 -6.36 -3.63 -19.46
C ARG A 7 -6.12 -2.80 -20.70
N THR A 8 -7.15 -2.18 -21.29
CA THR A 8 -7.00 -0.85 -21.94
C THR A 8 -8.26 -0.23 -22.52
N LYS A 9 -9.41 -0.91 -22.65
CA LYS A 9 -10.58 -0.29 -23.32
C LYS A 9 -11.80 0.08 -22.46
N TRP A 10 -11.93 -0.44 -21.25
CA TRP A 10 -13.15 -0.28 -20.43
C TRP A 10 -13.05 0.75 -19.29
N ILE A 11 -11.85 1.14 -18.87
CA ILE A 11 -11.67 2.01 -17.69
C ILE A 11 -11.67 3.50 -18.07
N SER A 12 -11.48 3.85 -19.33
CA SER A 12 -11.41 5.25 -19.80
C SER A 12 -12.74 6.00 -19.80
N SER A 13 -13.86 5.35 -19.45
CA SER A 13 -15.20 5.96 -19.42
C SER A 13 -15.92 5.86 -18.07
N ILE A 14 -15.28 5.38 -17.00
CA ILE A 14 -15.93 5.27 -15.69
C ILE A 14 -15.81 6.60 -14.95
N LYS A 15 -16.95 7.27 -14.73
CA LYS A 15 -17.02 8.49 -13.92
C LYS A 15 -16.97 8.11 -12.44
N LEU A 16 -15.94 8.59 -11.74
CA LEU A 16 -15.76 8.40 -10.29
C LEU A 16 -16.32 9.60 -9.53
N VAL A 17 -17.04 9.36 -8.43
CA VAL A 17 -17.58 10.40 -7.56
C VAL A 17 -17.30 10.03 -6.11
N GLU A 18 -16.67 10.94 -5.36
CA GLU A 18 -16.52 10.76 -3.92
C GLU A 18 -17.87 10.94 -3.22
N ILE A 19 -18.21 10.05 -2.29
CA ILE A 19 -19.41 10.13 -1.48
C ILE A 19 -19.10 10.00 0.01
N LYS A 20 -20.09 10.28 0.87
CA LYS A 20 -20.04 9.92 2.30
C LYS A 20 -20.80 8.61 2.51
N SER A 21 -20.33 7.77 3.43
CA SER A 21 -21.02 6.52 3.77
C SER A 21 -21.95 6.70 4.99
N PRO A 22 -23.20 6.22 4.93
CA PRO A 22 -23.85 5.60 3.78
C PRO A 22 -24.23 6.64 2.71
N GLY A 23 -24.16 6.27 1.44
CA GLY A 23 -24.48 7.14 0.31
C GLY A 23 -24.78 6.33 -0.95
N ASN A 24 -25.51 6.93 -1.88
CA ASN A 24 -25.90 6.32 -3.16
C ASN A 24 -25.39 7.17 -4.32
N VAL A 25 -25.18 6.52 -5.46
CA VAL A 25 -24.86 7.17 -6.73
C VAL A 25 -25.78 6.70 -7.83
N ASN A 26 -25.88 7.47 -8.91
CA ASN A 26 -26.58 7.03 -10.12
C ASN A 26 -25.88 5.83 -10.75
N ARG A 27 -26.62 5.00 -11.49
CA ARG A 27 -26.10 3.75 -12.08
C ARG A 27 -24.98 3.94 -13.12
N ASP A 28 -24.81 5.14 -13.64
CA ASP A 28 -23.81 5.51 -14.65
C ASP A 28 -22.47 5.95 -14.03
N VAL A 29 -22.37 6.05 -12.70
CA VAL A 29 -21.14 6.45 -12.01
C VAL A 29 -20.76 5.45 -10.94
N VAL A 30 -19.47 5.41 -10.61
CA VAL A 30 -18.95 4.62 -9.49
C VAL A 30 -18.64 5.54 -8.32
N GLY A 31 -19.38 5.35 -7.23
CA GLY A 31 -19.13 6.04 -5.97
C GLY A 31 -17.92 5.45 -5.26
N TYR A 32 -17.04 6.29 -4.72
CA TYR A 32 -15.95 5.85 -3.87
C TYR A 32 -15.96 6.58 -2.52
N ILE A 33 -15.45 5.90 -1.51
CA ILE A 33 -15.24 6.44 -0.16
C ILE A 33 -13.82 6.11 0.28
N HIS A 34 -13.17 7.03 0.98
CA HIS A 34 -11.90 6.75 1.63
C HIS A 34 -12.14 5.92 2.90
N GLY A 35 -11.63 4.69 2.92
CA GLY A 35 -11.57 3.88 4.12
C GLY A 35 -10.41 4.31 5.02
N SER A 36 -10.58 4.12 6.33
CA SER A 36 -9.45 4.08 7.27
C SER A 36 -8.87 2.67 7.34
N ASP A 37 -7.62 2.55 7.81
CA ASP A 37 -6.98 1.24 8.07
C ASP A 37 -7.91 0.31 8.86
N GLY A 38 -8.00 -0.95 8.44
CA GLY A 38 -8.87 -1.97 9.03
C GLY A 38 -10.38 -1.83 8.74
N ASN A 39 -10.86 -0.72 8.17
CA ASN A 39 -12.30 -0.53 7.95
C ASN A 39 -12.78 -0.97 6.56
N SER A 40 -11.91 -1.00 5.55
CA SER A 40 -12.30 -1.36 4.18
C SER A 40 -12.97 -2.75 4.05
N PRO A 41 -12.44 -3.83 4.66
CA PRO A 41 -13.13 -5.12 4.64
C PRO A 41 -14.49 -5.08 5.33
N ASN A 42 -14.63 -4.32 6.42
CA ASN A 42 -15.89 -4.19 7.16
C ASN A 42 -16.98 -3.51 6.32
N LEU A 43 -16.63 -2.50 5.52
CA LEU A 43 -17.55 -1.85 4.58
C LEU A 43 -18.11 -2.84 3.55
N LEU A 44 -17.27 -3.77 3.06
CA LEU A 44 -17.70 -4.84 2.16
C LEU A 44 -18.59 -5.86 2.87
N ILE A 45 -18.17 -6.37 4.04
CA ILE A 45 -18.89 -7.41 4.80
C ILE A 45 -20.27 -6.93 5.25
N THR A 46 -20.40 -5.64 5.58
CA THR A 46 -21.67 -5.04 6.01
C THR A 46 -22.55 -4.54 4.86
N GLY A 47 -22.16 -4.78 3.61
CA GLY A 47 -22.92 -4.37 2.43
C GLY A 47 -22.95 -2.86 2.18
N LYS A 48 -22.01 -2.11 2.78
CA LYS A 48 -21.87 -0.65 2.57
C LYS A 48 -21.03 -0.30 1.34
N ALA A 49 -20.33 -1.28 0.77
CA ALA A 49 -19.57 -1.15 -0.46
C ALA A 49 -19.63 -2.46 -1.25
N ASP A 50 -19.69 -2.37 -2.58
CA ASP A 50 -19.69 -3.55 -3.47
C ASP A 50 -18.30 -4.15 -3.66
N ALA A 51 -17.25 -3.35 -3.43
CA ALA A 51 -15.85 -3.75 -3.49
C ALA A 51 -15.02 -2.95 -2.49
N ALA A 52 -13.91 -3.53 -2.03
CA ALA A 52 -12.98 -2.89 -1.12
C ALA A 52 -11.53 -3.15 -1.51
N THR A 53 -10.67 -2.18 -1.27
CA THR A 53 -9.20 -2.31 -1.37
C THR A 53 -8.61 -2.46 0.03
N THR A 54 -7.70 -3.41 0.21
CA THR A 54 -7.06 -3.70 1.50
C THR A 54 -5.72 -4.41 1.24
N THR A 55 -4.89 -4.53 2.27
CA THR A 55 -3.63 -5.27 2.16
C THR A 55 -3.84 -6.77 2.39
N TYR A 56 -2.95 -7.60 1.84
CA TYR A 56 -3.02 -9.05 2.08
C TYR A 56 -2.93 -9.41 3.57
N ARG A 57 -2.12 -8.65 4.32
CA ARG A 57 -1.99 -8.80 5.79
C ARG A 57 -3.32 -8.58 6.52
N GLU A 58 -4.15 -7.66 6.05
CA GLU A 58 -5.47 -7.42 6.66
C GLU A 58 -6.44 -8.56 6.35
N ILE A 59 -6.41 -9.10 5.13
CA ILE A 59 -7.21 -10.29 4.75
C ILE A 59 -6.82 -11.49 5.61
N GLU A 60 -5.53 -11.72 5.86
CA GLU A 60 -5.05 -12.83 6.70
C GLU A 60 -5.46 -12.72 8.17
N ARG A 61 -5.77 -11.51 8.65
CA ARG A 61 -6.23 -11.26 10.01
C ARG A 61 -7.74 -11.46 10.20
N LEU A 62 -8.49 -11.62 9.12
CA LEU A 62 -9.92 -11.92 9.19
C LEU A 62 -10.13 -13.33 9.72
N LYS A 63 -11.27 -13.54 10.37
CA LYS A 63 -11.72 -14.89 10.75
C LYS A 63 -11.86 -15.77 9.48
N PRO A 64 -11.53 -17.06 9.53
CA PRO A 64 -11.57 -17.95 8.36
C PRO A 64 -12.89 -17.89 7.60
N GLU A 65 -14.02 -17.91 8.31
CA GLU A 65 -15.37 -17.92 7.72
C GLU A 65 -15.67 -16.63 6.95
N VAL A 66 -15.17 -15.50 7.46
CA VAL A 66 -15.27 -14.21 6.78
C VAL A 66 -14.36 -14.19 5.56
N ARG A 67 -13.13 -14.67 5.69
CA ARG A 67 -12.17 -14.69 4.58
C ARG A 67 -12.66 -15.56 3.42
N GLU A 68 -13.29 -16.69 3.72
CA GLU A 68 -13.85 -17.63 2.74
C GLU A 68 -15.09 -17.09 2.02
N SER A 69 -15.82 -16.15 2.62
CA SER A 69 -16.95 -15.47 1.97
C SER A 69 -16.52 -14.37 1.00
N LEU A 70 -15.23 -13.98 1.00
CA LEU A 70 -14.69 -12.92 0.16
C LEU A 70 -14.01 -13.47 -1.10
N LYS A 71 -14.07 -12.70 -2.19
CA LYS A 71 -13.42 -13.02 -3.46
C LYS A 71 -12.41 -11.95 -3.84
N VAL A 72 -11.15 -12.33 -4.01
CA VAL A 72 -10.11 -11.44 -4.57
C VAL A 72 -10.27 -11.36 -6.09
N ILE A 73 -10.72 -10.19 -6.58
CA ILE A 73 -10.96 -9.97 -8.02
C ILE A 73 -9.76 -9.36 -8.76
N ALA A 74 -8.85 -8.70 -8.04
CA ALA A 74 -7.66 -8.07 -8.61
C ALA A 74 -6.55 -7.94 -7.55
N LYS A 75 -5.30 -7.80 -8.01
CA LYS A 75 -4.13 -7.49 -7.19
C LYS A 75 -3.32 -6.37 -7.85
N THR A 76 -2.85 -5.41 -7.07
CA THR A 76 -1.90 -4.39 -7.53
C THR A 76 -0.49 -4.99 -7.66
N ALA A 77 0.43 -4.24 -8.26
CA ALA A 77 1.84 -4.60 -8.21
C ALA A 77 2.34 -4.60 -6.76
N SER A 78 3.31 -5.48 -6.47
CA SER A 78 3.99 -5.48 -5.18
C SER A 78 4.94 -4.29 -5.10
N VAL A 79 4.98 -3.64 -3.94
CA VAL A 79 5.92 -2.56 -3.65
C VAL A 79 6.55 -2.79 -2.27
N PRO A 80 7.77 -2.27 -2.04
CA PRO A 80 8.36 -2.21 -0.71
C PRO A 80 7.36 -1.70 0.34
N ARG A 81 7.18 -2.50 1.40
CA ARG A 81 6.21 -2.24 2.47
C ARG A 81 6.49 -0.93 3.20
N GLN A 82 7.76 -0.67 3.49
CA GLN A 82 8.26 0.51 4.17
C GLN A 82 9.62 0.86 3.57
N ILE A 83 9.90 2.16 3.48
CA ILE A 83 11.19 2.69 3.08
C ILE A 83 11.67 3.63 4.19
N ILE A 84 12.95 3.52 4.52
CA ILE A 84 13.62 4.48 5.39
C ILE A 84 14.26 5.52 4.50
N ALA A 85 13.75 6.75 4.55
CA ALA A 85 14.29 7.89 3.84
C ALA A 85 15.19 8.72 4.77
N VAL A 86 16.22 9.33 4.20
CA VAL A 86 17.08 10.30 4.89
C VAL A 86 16.97 11.66 4.20
N ARG A 87 17.22 12.74 4.95
CA ARG A 87 17.26 14.08 4.35
C ARG A 87 18.40 14.22 3.34
N LYS A 88 18.20 15.07 2.34
CA LYS A 88 19.26 15.49 1.42
C LYS A 88 20.41 16.13 2.19
N GLY A 89 21.65 15.83 1.78
CA GLY A 89 22.87 16.36 2.40
C GLY A 89 23.11 15.86 3.83
N LEU A 90 22.61 14.67 4.19
CA LEU A 90 23.07 13.99 5.40
C LEU A 90 24.57 13.66 5.23
N ASP A 91 25.36 13.88 6.28
CA ASP A 91 26.79 13.58 6.26
C ASP A 91 27.03 12.12 5.79
N PRO A 92 27.91 11.87 4.80
CA PRO A 92 28.10 10.53 4.26
C PRO A 92 28.60 9.50 5.28
N ASN A 93 29.42 9.91 6.25
CA ASN A 93 29.92 9.01 7.28
C ASN A 93 28.79 8.62 8.25
N LEU A 94 27.96 9.60 8.64
CA LEU A 94 26.77 9.35 9.44
C LEU A 94 25.76 8.46 8.70
N LEU A 95 25.54 8.68 7.40
CA LEU A 95 24.67 7.83 6.59
C LEU A 95 25.18 6.39 6.55
N LYS A 96 26.48 6.19 6.37
CA LYS A 96 27.10 4.86 6.37
C LYS A 96 26.91 4.16 7.72
N ALA A 97 27.22 4.85 8.83
CA ALA A 97 27.05 4.31 10.18
C ALA A 97 25.58 3.98 10.49
N LEU A 98 24.65 4.87 10.14
CA LEU A 98 23.22 4.63 10.32
C LEU A 98 22.75 3.40 9.54
N LYS A 99 23.17 3.26 8.28
CA LYS A 99 22.82 2.11 7.44
C LYS A 99 23.33 0.80 8.05
N GLU A 100 24.57 0.80 8.53
CA GLU A 100 25.17 -0.38 9.17
C GLU A 100 24.42 -0.79 10.44
N VAL A 101 24.05 0.16 11.30
CA VAL A 101 23.25 -0.11 12.50
C VAL A 101 21.89 -0.70 12.11
N LEU A 102 21.14 -0.04 11.22
CA LEU A 102 19.79 -0.45 10.84
C LEU A 102 19.76 -1.87 10.23
N LEU A 103 20.73 -2.20 9.37
CA LEU A 103 20.84 -3.51 8.71
C LEU A 103 21.20 -4.67 9.65
N ASN A 104 21.70 -4.37 10.85
CA ASN A 104 22.09 -5.38 11.84
C ASN A 104 21.18 -5.39 13.08
N MET A 105 20.12 -4.57 13.13
CA MET A 105 19.19 -4.52 14.26
C MET A 105 18.48 -5.86 14.52
N ASP A 106 18.34 -6.71 13.51
CA ASP A 106 17.74 -8.04 13.65
C ASP A 106 18.68 -9.04 14.35
N LYS A 107 19.95 -8.70 14.56
CA LYS A 107 20.96 -9.55 15.22
C LYS A 107 21.16 -9.23 16.70
N ASP A 108 20.63 -8.11 17.17
CA ASP A 108 20.73 -7.65 18.55
C ASP A 108 19.36 -7.80 19.25
N PRO A 109 19.27 -8.57 20.37
CA PRO A 109 18.01 -8.78 21.09
C PRO A 109 17.31 -7.50 21.57
N GLU A 110 18.07 -6.48 21.98
CA GLU A 110 17.50 -5.20 22.41
C GLU A 110 16.92 -4.46 21.20
N ALA A 111 17.67 -4.43 20.09
CA ALA A 111 17.24 -3.82 18.85
C ALA A 111 16.03 -4.55 18.22
N GLN A 112 15.95 -5.88 18.33
CA GLN A 112 14.75 -6.65 17.97
C GLN A 112 13.51 -6.18 18.74
N GLY A 113 13.67 -5.84 20.02
CA GLY A 113 12.62 -5.22 20.83
C GLY A 113 12.16 -3.87 20.28
N VAL A 114 13.10 -3.05 19.80
CA VAL A 114 12.81 -1.78 19.12
C VAL A 114 12.08 -2.01 17.79
N LEU A 115 12.58 -2.92 16.94
CA LEU A 115 11.97 -3.27 15.66
C LEU A 115 10.52 -3.75 15.84
N LYS A 116 10.26 -4.57 16.86
CA LYS A 116 8.92 -5.06 17.17
C LYS A 116 7.96 -3.91 17.52
N ARG A 117 8.40 -2.93 18.30
CA ARG A 117 7.59 -1.72 18.61
C ARG A 117 7.36 -0.86 17.37
N GLN A 118 8.31 -0.87 16.43
CA GLN A 118 8.18 -0.21 15.14
C GLN A 118 7.35 -1.06 14.16
N GLN A 119 6.02 -1.04 14.31
CA GLN A 119 5.07 -1.71 13.41
C GLN A 119 5.26 -3.23 13.23
N ASN A 120 5.76 -3.93 14.26
CA ASN A 120 6.14 -5.35 14.17
C ASN A 120 7.16 -5.59 13.04
N THR A 121 8.16 -4.71 12.90
CA THR A 121 9.26 -4.92 11.97
C THR A 121 10.10 -6.09 12.45
N THR A 122 10.44 -6.99 11.54
CA THR A 122 11.31 -8.16 11.83
C THR A 122 12.75 -7.91 11.41
N LYS A 123 12.96 -7.12 10.35
CA LYS A 123 14.27 -6.82 9.78
C LYS A 123 14.21 -5.56 8.92
N ILE A 124 15.36 -4.89 8.79
CA ILE A 124 15.59 -3.85 7.78
C ILE A 124 16.63 -4.39 6.80
N ASP A 125 16.31 -4.38 5.51
CA ASP A 125 17.19 -4.87 4.45
C ASP A 125 17.64 -3.73 3.55
N ALA A 126 18.73 -3.97 2.81
CA ALA A 126 19.09 -3.10 1.70
C ALA A 126 17.99 -3.16 0.64
N ILE A 127 17.68 -2.02 0.02
CA ILE A 127 16.68 -1.95 -1.05
C ILE A 127 17.16 -2.84 -2.20
N PRO A 128 16.43 -3.92 -2.55
CA PRO A 128 16.86 -4.81 -3.63
C PRO A 128 16.86 -4.07 -4.97
N PRO A 129 17.85 -4.34 -5.85
CA PRO A 129 17.89 -3.73 -7.18
C PRO A 129 16.56 -3.87 -7.92
N GLY A 130 16.11 -2.80 -8.57
CA GLY A 130 14.85 -2.79 -9.32
C GLY A 130 13.57 -2.66 -8.48
N SER A 131 13.65 -2.78 -7.14
CA SER A 131 12.46 -2.65 -6.26
C SER A 131 11.83 -1.26 -6.29
N LEU A 132 12.60 -0.25 -6.69
CA LEU A 132 12.13 1.13 -6.80
C LEU A 132 11.49 1.47 -8.15
N GLU A 133 11.61 0.62 -9.17
CA GLU A 133 11.04 0.90 -10.49
C GLU A 133 9.51 1.00 -10.43
N GLN A 134 8.87 0.21 -9.56
CA GLN A 134 7.43 0.31 -9.33
C GLN A 134 7.04 1.66 -8.68
N PHE A 135 7.93 2.28 -7.92
CA PHE A 135 7.67 3.59 -7.33
C PHE A 135 7.61 4.68 -8.39
N LYS A 136 8.36 4.63 -9.49
CA LYS A 136 8.29 5.64 -10.55
C LYS A 136 6.87 5.81 -11.12
N TYR A 137 6.14 4.70 -11.27
CA TYR A 137 4.74 4.74 -11.73
C TYR A 137 3.80 5.35 -10.67
N ILE A 138 4.00 4.98 -9.40
CA ILE A 138 3.20 5.48 -8.28
C ILE A 138 3.47 6.97 -8.08
N GLU A 139 4.73 7.35 -8.06
CA GLU A 139 5.21 8.70 -7.94
C GLU A 139 4.60 9.60 -9.01
N ARG A 140 4.69 9.20 -10.29
CA ARG A 140 4.06 9.93 -11.38
C ARG A 140 2.58 10.15 -11.12
N TYR A 141 1.86 9.14 -10.64
CA TYR A 141 0.44 9.28 -10.32
C TYR A 141 0.20 10.20 -9.12
N VAL A 142 0.91 9.98 -8.01
CA VAL A 142 0.77 10.74 -6.76
C VAL A 142 1.11 12.22 -6.98
N PHE A 143 2.21 12.53 -7.64
CA PHE A 143 2.61 13.91 -7.86
C PHE A 143 1.85 14.59 -9.01
N SER A 144 1.33 13.85 -10.00
CA SER A 144 0.44 14.47 -11.01
C SER A 144 -0.99 14.70 -10.50
N SER A 145 -1.44 13.93 -9.51
CA SER A 145 -2.84 13.94 -9.06
C SER A 145 -3.05 14.59 -7.68
N LEU A 146 -2.03 14.61 -6.82
CA LEU A 146 -2.16 15.02 -5.40
C LEU A 146 -1.16 16.12 -4.97
N GLY A 147 -0.29 16.63 -5.85
CA GLY A 147 0.72 17.63 -5.48
C GLY A 147 1.36 18.36 -6.68
N LYS A 148 2.38 19.17 -6.41
CA LYS A 148 3.33 19.60 -7.46
C LYS A 148 4.44 18.56 -7.55
N GLU A 149 4.88 18.27 -8.77
CA GLU A 149 6.05 17.44 -9.06
C GLU A 149 7.24 17.95 -8.24
N VAL A 150 7.84 17.06 -7.46
CA VAL A 150 9.11 17.31 -6.75
C VAL A 150 10.14 16.42 -7.41
N ASP A 151 11.36 16.92 -7.58
CA ASP A 151 12.49 16.10 -8.03
C ASP A 151 12.72 14.99 -6.99
N SER A 152 12.15 13.82 -7.24
CA SER A 152 12.27 12.61 -6.44
C SER A 152 13.22 11.66 -7.16
N TRP A 153 14.26 11.21 -6.43
CA TRP A 153 15.27 10.18 -6.76
C TRP A 153 15.75 10.04 -8.22
#